data_AF-A0A1F6M5K4-F1
#
_entry.id   AF-A0A1F6M5K4-F1
#
_cell.length_a   1.000
_cell.length_b   1.000
_cell.length_c   1.000
_cell.angle_alpha   90.00
_cell.angle_beta   90.00
_cell.angle_gamma   90.00
#
_symmetry.space_group_name_H-M   'P 1'
#
loop_
_entity.id
_entity.type
_entity.pdbx_description
1 polymer ?
#
loop_
_entity_poly.entity_id
_entity_poly.type
_entity_poly.pdbx_seq_one_letter_code
_entity_poly.pdbx_strand_id
1 'polypeptide(L)'
;MGNQYEWAEALRKAKQGEKQKQPKLSFSSQSKITVEQLEEQMEYYKNKLREAVRNNNKSEIQNMIDRMITCHSRITALLIKNEKDLGEADNSPTISAHLQKYFSDCAKLLHTFSS
;
A
#
# COMPACT_ATOMS: atom_id res chain seq x y z
N MET A 1 57.87 20.94 -13.28
CA MET A 1 56.67 21.65 -13.77
C MET A 1 55.59 20.64 -14.16
N GLY A 2 55.02 19.95 -13.17
CA GLY A 2 53.91 19.01 -13.36
C GLY A 2 53.03 19.16 -12.13
N ASN A 3 51.78 19.60 -12.33
CA ASN A 3 50.78 19.54 -11.27
C ASN A 3 49.36 19.82 -11.78
N GLN A 4 49.17 20.75 -12.73
CA GLN A 4 47.80 21.07 -13.18
C GLN A 4 47.14 19.96 -14.02
N TYR A 5 47.92 19.22 -14.81
CA TYR A 5 47.39 18.17 -15.68
C TYR A 5 47.00 16.90 -14.89
N GLU A 6 47.78 16.57 -13.86
CA GLU A 6 47.50 15.43 -12.97
C GLU A 6 46.24 15.66 -12.12
N TRP A 7 46.02 16.90 -11.67
CA TRP A 7 44.78 17.27 -10.99
C TRP A 7 43.55 17.15 -11.91
N ALA A 8 43.68 17.53 -13.18
CA ALA A 8 42.59 17.41 -14.14
C ALA A 8 42.26 15.94 -14.46
N GLU A 9 43.27 15.07 -14.61
CA GLU A 9 43.05 13.63 -14.80
C GLU A 9 42.49 12.95 -13.55
N ALA A 10 42.92 13.34 -12.35
CA ALA A 10 42.37 12.86 -11.08
C ALA A 10 40.89 13.23 -10.93
N LEU A 11 40.51 14.48 -11.27
CA LEU A 11 39.11 14.93 -11.30
C LEU A 11 38.27 14.16 -12.34
N ARG A 12 38.84 13.86 -13.51
CA ARG A 12 38.15 13.08 -14.55
C ARG A 12 37.93 11.63 -14.14
N LYS A 13 38.91 11.01 -13.48
CA LYS A 13 38.80 9.67 -12.89
C LYS A 13 37.82 9.64 -11.70
N ALA A 14 37.80 10.68 -10.86
CA ALA A 14 36.82 10.80 -9.77
C ALA A 14 35.37 10.91 -10.30
N LYS A 15 35.12 11.74 -11.31
CA LYS A 15 33.79 11.85 -11.96
C LYS A 15 33.34 10.59 -12.71
N GLN A 16 34.28 9.81 -13.26
CA GLN A 16 33.96 8.51 -13.87
C GLN A 16 33.80 7.39 -12.81
N GLY A 17 34.49 7.50 -11.67
CA GLY A 17 34.32 6.64 -10.51
C GLY A 17 33.02 6.89 -9.74
N GLU A 18 32.44 8.09 -9.77
CA GLU A 18 31.08 8.38 -9.28
C GLU A 18 29.97 7.89 -10.22
N LYS A 19 30.32 7.44 -11.44
CA LYS A 19 29.47 6.52 -12.21
C LYS A 19 29.67 5.06 -11.79
N GLN A 20 30.31 4.79 -10.64
CA GLN A 20 29.95 3.62 -9.86
C GLN A 20 28.47 3.73 -9.60
N LYS A 21 27.71 2.94 -10.36
CA LYS A 21 26.53 2.23 -9.93
C LYS A 21 26.12 2.63 -8.51
N GLN A 22 25.56 3.83 -8.37
CA GLN A 22 24.51 3.98 -7.39
C GLN A 22 23.58 2.85 -7.82
N PRO A 23 23.32 1.84 -6.97
CA PRO A 23 22.10 1.10 -7.20
C PRO A 23 21.08 2.22 -7.37
N LYS A 24 20.53 2.36 -8.57
CA LYS A 24 19.21 2.94 -8.67
C LYS A 24 18.47 2.06 -7.69
N LEU A 25 18.30 2.55 -6.46
CA LEU A 25 17.28 2.07 -5.56
C LEU A 25 16.07 2.30 -6.42
N SER A 26 15.75 1.28 -7.22
CA SER A 26 14.59 1.32 -8.04
C SER A 26 13.54 1.33 -6.96
N PHE A 27 12.95 2.51 -6.79
CA PHE A 27 11.75 2.70 -6.01
C PHE A 27 10.62 1.77 -6.51
N SER A 28 10.86 1.00 -7.58
CA SER A 28 10.08 -0.13 -8.05
C SER A 28 10.11 -1.37 -7.13
N SER A 29 10.91 -1.38 -6.06
CA SER A 29 10.72 -2.31 -4.94
C SER A 29 9.75 -1.74 -3.91
N GLN A 30 8.85 -0.81 -4.29
CA GLN A 30 7.54 -0.76 -3.67
C GLN A 30 6.94 -2.14 -3.88
N SER A 31 7.09 -3.00 -2.88
CA SER A 31 6.43 -4.29 -2.80
C SER A 31 5.02 -4.10 -3.32
N LYS A 32 4.71 -4.71 -4.47
CA LYS A 32 3.36 -4.72 -4.99
C LYS A 32 2.55 -5.46 -3.95
N ILE A 33 1.97 -4.73 -3.01
CA ILE A 33 1.08 -5.28 -2.00
C ILE A 33 -0.05 -5.94 -2.80
N THR A 34 -0.17 -7.25 -2.65
CA THR A 34 -1.20 -8.03 -3.33
C THR A 34 -2.51 -7.92 -2.56
N VAL A 35 -3.62 -8.29 -3.22
CA VAL A 35 -4.92 -8.41 -2.53
C VAL A 35 -4.82 -9.42 -1.38
N GLU A 36 -4.16 -10.56 -1.59
CA GLU A 36 -3.95 -11.59 -0.55
C GLU A 36 -3.25 -11.02 0.70
N GLN A 37 -2.18 -10.23 0.52
CA GLN A 37 -1.47 -9.62 1.65
C GLN A 37 -2.35 -8.62 2.43
N LEU A 38 -3.25 -7.92 1.75
CA LEU A 38 -4.21 -7.03 2.41
C LEU A 38 -5.31 -7.83 3.12
N GLU A 39 -5.74 -8.97 2.58
CA GLU A 39 -6.69 -9.87 3.24
C GLU A 39 -6.10 -10.47 4.52
N GLU A 40 -4.82 -10.88 4.51
CA GLU A 40 -4.11 -11.30 5.71
C GLU A 40 -4.04 -10.18 6.76
N GLN A 41 -3.74 -8.94 6.34
CA GLN A 41 -3.76 -7.78 7.23
C GLN A 41 -5.16 -7.50 7.79
N MET A 42 -6.20 -7.69 6.98
CA MET A 42 -7.58 -7.52 7.42
C MET A 42 -7.96 -8.56 8.49
N GLU A 43 -7.51 -9.81 8.34
CA GLU A 43 -7.73 -10.84 9.35
C GLU A 43 -6.96 -10.55 10.65
N TYR A 44 -5.74 -10.03 10.54
CA TYR A 44 -4.98 -9.53 11.69
C TYR A 44 -5.74 -8.42 12.44
N TYR A 45 -6.27 -7.42 11.74
CA TYR A 45 -7.04 -6.33 12.36
C TYR A 45 -8.34 -6.82 13.00
N LYS A 46 -9.05 -7.79 12.39
CA LYS A 46 -10.22 -8.41 13.02
C LYS A 46 -9.88 -9.09 14.35
N ASN A 47 -8.77 -9.81 14.40
CA ASN A 47 -8.33 -10.46 15.64
C ASN A 47 -7.98 -9.43 16.71
N LYS A 48 -7.26 -8.36 16.36
CA LYS A 48 -6.98 -7.24 17.27
C LYS A 48 -8.25 -6.52 17.73
N LEU A 49 -9.22 -6.35 16.85
CA LEU A 49 -10.52 -5.77 17.19
C LEU A 49 -11.27 -6.65 18.20
N ARG A 50 -11.28 -7.97 18.02
CA ARG A 50 -11.87 -8.90 19.01
C ARG A 50 -11.18 -8.80 20.38
N GLU A 51 -9.86 -8.69 20.41
CA GLU A 51 -9.10 -8.46 21.65
C GLU A 51 -9.47 -7.11 22.28
N ALA A 52 -9.54 -6.04 21.49
CA ALA A 52 -9.89 -4.71 21.96
C ALA A 52 -11.32 -4.64 22.54
N VAL A 53 -12.27 -5.33 21.90
CA VAL A 53 -13.66 -5.49 22.39
C VAL A 53 -13.69 -6.24 23.72
N ARG A 54 -12.96 -7.36 23.85
CA ARG A 54 -12.86 -8.10 25.12
C ARG A 54 -12.28 -7.24 26.25
N ASN A 55 -11.31 -6.40 25.92
CA ASN A 55 -10.66 -5.50 26.88
C ASN A 55 -11.41 -4.16 27.07
N ASN A 56 -12.56 -3.99 26.41
CA ASN A 56 -13.37 -2.76 26.40
C ASN A 56 -12.58 -1.47 26.09
N ASN A 57 -11.53 -1.58 25.27
CA ASN A 57 -10.67 -0.47 24.91
C ASN A 57 -11.24 0.29 23.70
N LYS A 58 -12.10 1.28 23.96
CA LYS A 58 -12.79 2.07 22.92
C LYS A 58 -11.85 2.72 21.91
N SER A 59 -10.69 3.21 22.35
CA SER A 59 -9.71 3.84 21.44
C SER A 59 -9.15 2.83 20.45
N GLU A 60 -8.83 1.63 20.92
CA GLU A 60 -8.27 0.58 20.07
C GLU A 60 -9.33 -0.02 19.14
N ILE A 61 -10.58 -0.12 19.61
CA ILE A 61 -11.73 -0.51 18.77
C ILE A 61 -11.86 0.44 17.56
N GLN A 62 -11.91 1.75 17.80
CA GLN A 62 -12.01 2.73 16.71
C GLN A 62 -10.82 2.68 15.76
N ASN A 63 -9.59 2.63 16.31
CA ASN A 63 -8.36 2.54 15.52
C ASN A 63 -8.36 1.28 14.63
N MET A 64 -8.80 0.13 15.14
CA MET A 64 -8.88 -1.09 14.35
C MET A 64 -9.95 -1.02 13.26
N ILE A 65 -11.12 -0.42 13.55
CA ILE A 65 -12.16 -0.18 12.53
C ILE A 65 -11.63 0.72 11.40
N ASP A 66 -10.97 1.83 11.74
CA ASP A 66 -10.42 2.75 10.74
C ASP A 66 -9.34 2.07 9.88
N ARG A 67 -8.49 1.24 10.49
CA ARG A 67 -7.50 0.43 9.77
C ARG A 67 -8.15 -0.60 8.87
N MET A 68 -9.22 -1.25 9.31
CA MET A 68 -9.98 -2.19 8.48
C MET A 68 -10.62 -1.49 7.28
N ILE A 69 -11.23 -0.32 7.46
CA ILE A 69 -11.82 0.48 6.37
C ILE A 69 -10.72 0.87 5.36
N THR A 70 -9.56 1.31 5.84
CA THR A 70 -8.41 1.66 5.00
C THR A 70 -7.87 0.45 4.22
N CYS A 71 -7.82 -0.72 4.86
CA CYS A 71 -7.39 -1.94 4.19
C CYS A 71 -8.40 -2.36 3.10
N HIS A 72 -9.70 -2.25 3.40
CA HIS A 72 -10.77 -2.56 2.45
C HIS A 72 -10.74 -1.64 1.23
N SER A 73 -10.53 -0.34 1.44
CA SER A 73 -10.44 0.62 0.32
C SER A 73 -9.25 0.32 -0.59
N ARG A 74 -8.11 -0.12 -0.03
CA ARG A 74 -6.94 -0.55 -0.81
C ARG A 74 -7.21 -1.82 -1.61
N ILE A 75 -7.90 -2.82 -1.02
CA ILE A 75 -8.32 -4.02 -1.73
C ILE A 75 -9.21 -3.65 -2.92
N THR A 76 -10.25 -2.86 -2.68
CA THR A 76 -11.18 -2.41 -3.73
C THR A 76 -10.46 -1.63 -4.83
N ALA A 77 -9.54 -0.74 -4.48
CA ALA A 77 -8.76 0.01 -5.47
C ALA A 77 -7.86 -0.90 -6.33
N LEU A 78 -7.25 -1.93 -5.73
CA LEU A 78 -6.43 -2.90 -6.47
C LEU A 78 -7.29 -3.79 -7.38
N LEU A 79 -8.45 -4.24 -6.92
CA LEU A 79 -9.39 -5.01 -7.73
C LEU A 79 -9.85 -4.20 -8.95
N ILE A 80 -10.31 -2.96 -8.73
CA ILE A 80 -10.71 -2.06 -9.81
C ILE A 80 -9.56 -1.80 -10.79
N LYS A 81 -8.33 -1.60 -10.27
CA LYS A 81 -7.16 -1.41 -11.12
C LYS A 81 -6.88 -2.65 -11.98
N ASN A 82 -6.96 -3.84 -11.40
CA ASN A 82 -6.75 -5.09 -12.14
C ASN A 82 -7.80 -5.26 -13.25
N GLU A 83 -9.07 -4.95 -12.98
CA GLU A 83 -10.14 -4.97 -14.00
C GLU A 83 -9.86 -3.99 -15.15
N LYS A 84 -9.41 -2.77 -14.84
CA LYS A 84 -9.00 -1.79 -15.87
C LYS A 84 -7.79 -2.26 -16.67
N ASP A 85 -6.79 -2.85 -16.00
CA ASP A 85 -5.58 -3.38 -16.64
C ASP A 85 -5.91 -4.59 -17.56
N LEU A 86 -7.00 -5.32 -17.29
CA LEU A 86 -7.53 -6.39 -18.15
C LEU A 86 -8.32 -5.85 -19.37
N GLY A 87 -8.51 -4.53 -19.47
CA GLY A 87 -9.19 -3.90 -20.60
C GLY A 87 -10.72 -3.94 -20.50
N GLU A 88 -11.28 -4.24 -19.32
CA GLU A 88 -12.71 -4.06 -19.09
C GLU A 88 -13.05 -2.56 -19.12
N ALA A 89 -14.19 -2.21 -19.74
CA ALA A 89 -14.64 -0.83 -19.82
C ALA A 89 -14.81 -0.23 -18.42
N ASP A 90 -14.50 1.06 -18.25
CA ASP A 90 -14.57 1.79 -16.97
C ASP A 90 -15.98 1.76 -16.30
N ASN A 91 -17.01 1.38 -17.04
CA ASN A 91 -18.39 1.17 -16.58
C ASN A 91 -18.76 -0.33 -16.41
N SER A 92 -17.78 -1.21 -16.21
CA SER A 92 -18.05 -2.63 -16.01
C SER A 92 -18.93 -2.84 -14.78
N PRO A 93 -20.00 -3.65 -14.87
CA PRO A 93 -20.81 -4.07 -13.71
C PRO A 93 -19.95 -4.61 -12.55
N THR A 94 -18.77 -5.16 -12.86
CA THR A 94 -17.79 -5.68 -11.91
C THR A 94 -17.21 -4.58 -11.01
N ILE A 95 -16.88 -3.40 -11.56
CA ILE A 95 -16.39 -2.25 -10.78
C ILE A 95 -17.49 -1.75 -9.83
N SER A 96 -18.72 -1.65 -10.31
CA SER A 96 -19.88 -1.28 -9.47
C SER A 96 -20.11 -2.30 -8.35
N ALA A 97 -19.96 -3.60 -8.63
CA ALA A 97 -20.08 -4.65 -7.62
C ALA A 97 -18.99 -4.53 -6.54
N HIS A 98 -17.74 -4.23 -6.91
CA HIS A 98 -16.66 -4.01 -5.95
C HIS A 98 -16.92 -2.81 -5.04
N LEU A 99 -17.42 -1.70 -5.59
CA LEU A 99 -17.78 -0.52 -4.80
C LEU A 99 -18.98 -0.79 -3.87
N GLN A 100 -20.02 -1.47 -4.37
CA GLN A 100 -21.18 -1.81 -3.56
C GLN A 100 -20.81 -2.73 -2.39
N LYS A 101 -19.94 -3.73 -2.64
CA LYS A 101 -19.39 -4.58 -1.58
C LYS A 101 -18.63 -3.77 -0.54
N TYR A 102 -17.76 -2.86 -0.98
CA TYR A 102 -17.01 -1.97 -0.09
C TYR A 102 -17.94 -1.18 0.84
N PHE A 103 -18.96 -0.50 0.29
CA PHE A 103 -19.88 0.28 1.11
C PHE A 103 -20.68 -0.59 2.09
N SER A 104 -21.16 -1.76 1.65
CA SER A 104 -21.86 -2.72 2.52
C SER A 104 -20.98 -3.16 3.69
N ASP A 105 -19.72 -3.50 3.42
CA ASP A 105 -18.82 -4.04 4.43
C ASP A 105 -18.39 -2.95 5.43
N CYS A 106 -18.15 -1.72 4.97
CA CYS A 106 -17.90 -0.57 5.84
C CYS A 106 -19.11 -0.22 6.71
N ALA A 107 -20.33 -0.25 6.16
CA ALA A 107 -21.54 0.01 6.92
C ALA A 107 -21.73 -1.03 8.04
N LYS A 108 -21.54 -2.32 7.75
CA LYS A 108 -21.58 -3.38 8.76
C LYS A 108 -20.55 -3.15 9.87
N LEU A 109 -19.32 -2.79 9.52
CA LEU A 109 -18.27 -2.53 10.50
C LEU A 109 -18.62 -1.35 11.42
N LEU A 110 -19.11 -0.25 10.86
CA LEU A 110 -19.49 0.92 11.66
C LEU A 110 -20.68 0.61 12.58
N HIS A 111 -21.74 0.00 12.07
CA HIS A 111 -22.95 -0.28 12.85
C HIS A 111 -22.75 -1.34 13.95
N THR A 112 -21.88 -2.33 13.71
CA THR A 112 -21.63 -3.42 14.69
C THR A 112 -20.94 -2.92 15.96
N PHE A 113 -20.18 -1.83 15.87
CA PHE A 113 -19.37 -1.32 16.99
C PHE A 113 -19.75 0.11 17.43
N SER A 114 -20.78 0.71 16.84
CA SER A 114 -21.34 2.00 17.27
C SER A 114 -22.53 1.88 18.24
N SER A 115 -22.92 0.66 18.62
CA SER A 115 -24.00 0.38 19.60
C SER A 115 -23.40 -0.01 20.96
#